data_AF-A0A143Q9K0-F1
#
_entry.id   AF-A0A143Q9K0-F1
#
_cell.length_a   1.000
_cell.length_b   1.000
_cell.length_c   1.000
_cell.angle_alpha   90.00
_cell.angle_beta   90.00
_cell.angle_gamma   90.00
#
_symmetry.space_group_name_H-M   'P 1'
#
loop_
_entity.id
_entity.type
_entity.pdbx_description
1 polymer ?
#
loop_
_entity_poly.entity_id
_entity_poly.type
_entity_poly.pdbx_seq_one_letter_code
_entity_poly.pdbx_strand_id
1 'polypeptide(L)' 'MSEHASVVVWSLIWPARPDARVRFELASAGSGTDLQFTLLLDPPLPDDDAIRTMRKRLGWLINGQLRHTYGQ' A
#
# COMPACT_ATOMS: atom_id res chain seq x y z
N MET A 1 -4.89 -13.65 23.14
CA MET A 1 -4.78 -14.23 21.78
C MET A 1 -3.91 -13.30 20.97
N SER A 2 -2.79 -13.76 20.41
CA SER A 2 -2.01 -12.96 19.46
C SER A 2 -2.78 -12.97 18.14
N GLU A 3 -3.38 -11.85 17.76
CA GLU A 3 -3.93 -11.69 16.41
C GLU A 3 -2.75 -11.70 15.43
N HIS A 4 -2.75 -12.66 14.50
CA HIS A 4 -1.72 -12.76 13.48
C HIS A 4 -1.87 -11.59 12.52
N ALA A 5 -0.89 -10.68 12.52
CA ALA A 5 -0.78 -9.63 11.51
C ALA A 5 -0.87 -10.27 10.12
N SER A 6 -1.92 -9.94 9.38
CA SER A 6 -2.14 -10.46 8.05
C SER A 6 -1.35 -9.61 7.06
N VAL A 7 -0.36 -10.23 6.40
CA VAL A 7 0.48 -9.57 5.40
C VAL A 7 -0.06 -9.86 4.01
N VAL A 8 -0.33 -8.81 3.23
CA VAL A 8 -0.69 -8.93 1.81
C VAL A 8 0.40 -8.27 0.97
N VAL A 9 0.90 -8.99 -0.05
CA VAL A 9 1.85 -8.44 -1.01
C VAL A 9 1.17 -8.31 -2.37
N TRP A 10 1.12 -7.10 -2.91
CA TRP A 10 0.54 -6.82 -4.21
C TRP A 10 1.63 -6.41 -5.20
N SER A 11 1.80 -7.19 -6.27
CA SER A 11 2.95 -7.14 -7.18
C SER A 11 2.66 -6.62 -8.59
N LEU A 12 1.47 -6.10 -8.91
CA LEU A 12 1.08 -5.80 -10.30
C LEU A 12 0.29 -4.49 -10.48
N ILE A 13 0.63 -3.44 -9.75
CA ILE A 13 -0.09 -2.14 -9.84
C ILE A 13 0.52 -1.22 -10.90
N TRP A 14 1.78 -1.42 -11.29
CA TRP A 14 2.49 -0.55 -12.21
C TRP A 14 3.02 -1.32 -13.43
N PRO A 15 2.40 -1.15 -14.61
CA PRO A 15 2.89 -1.77 -15.84
C PRO A 15 4.35 -1.39 -16.17
N ALA A 16 4.75 -0.15 -15.85
CA ALA A 16 6.11 0.34 -16.08
C ALA A 16 7.15 -0.14 -15.05
N ARG A 17 6.71 -0.70 -13.92
CA ARG A 17 7.57 -1.26 -12.86
C ARG A 17 6.92 -2.53 -12.30
N PRO A 18 6.92 -3.63 -13.08
CA PRO A 18 6.26 -4.88 -12.70
C PRO A 18 6.94 -5.58 -11.51
N ASP A 19 8.15 -5.16 -11.17
CA ASP A 19 8.91 -5.58 -10.00
C ASP A 19 8.47 -4.88 -8.71
N ALA A 20 7.78 -3.73 -8.82
CA ALA A 20 7.34 -2.96 -7.67
C ALA A 20 6.30 -3.73 -6.86
N ARG A 21 6.51 -3.81 -5.55
CA ARG A 21 5.61 -4.50 -4.62
C ARG A 21 5.08 -3.53 -3.58
N VAL A 22 3.82 -3.68 -3.23
CA VAL A 22 3.24 -3.05 -2.04
C VAL A 22 3.01 -4.11 -0.99
N ARG A 23 3.67 -3.94 0.16
CA ARG A 23 3.44 -4.78 1.34
C ARG A 23 2.46 -4.05 2.24
N PHE A 24 1.33 -4.70 2.50
CA PHE A 24 0.35 -4.26 3.49
C PHE A 24 0.53 -5.03 4.78
N GLU A 25 0.50 -4.31 5.88
CA GLU A 25 0.53 -4.85 7.23
C GLU A 25 -0.75 -4.41 7.93
N LEU A 26 -1.50 -5.40 8.41
CA LEU A 26 -2.80 -5.20 9.05
C LEU A 26 -2.70 -5.57 10.52
N ALA A 27 -3.13 -4.65 11.38
CA ALA A 27 -3.29 -4.89 12.80
C ALA A 27 -4.71 -4.57 13.23
N SER A 28 -5.23 -5.32 14.20
CA SER A 28 -6.53 -5.05 14.79
C SER A 28 -6.50 -3.74 15.58
N ALA A 29 -7.52 -2.90 15.40
CA ALA A 29 -7.60 -1.59 16.03
C ALA A 29 -9.02 -1.29 16.50
N GLY A 30 -9.40 -1.84 17.67
CA GLY A 30 -10.73 -1.65 18.25
C GLY A 30 -11.83 -2.20 17.34
N SER A 31 -12.67 -1.30 16.79
CA SER A 31 -13.71 -1.66 15.82
C SER A 31 -13.23 -1.66 14.37
N GLY A 32 -11.93 -1.44 14.11
CA GLY A 32 -11.36 -1.32 12.78
C GLY A 32 -10.03 -2.06 12.61
N THR A 33 -9.29 -1.65 11.59
CA THR A 33 -7.98 -2.23 11.24
C THR A 33 -7.01 -1.09 10.95
N ASP A 34 -5.88 -1.10 11.65
CA ASP A 34 -4.74 -0.27 11.30
C ASP A 34 -4.06 -0.89 10.09
N LEU A 35 -3.97 -0.11 9.00
CA LEU A 35 -3.34 -0.51 7.76
C LEU A 35 -2.11 0.34 7.52
N GLN A 36 -0.95 -0.31 7.49
CA GLN A 36 0.29 0.27 7.01
C GLN A 36 0.63 -0.31 5.63
N PHE A 37 1.16 0.54 4.74
CA PHE A 37 1.68 0.08 3.46
C PHE A 37 3.13 0.52 3.26
N THR A 38 3.91 -0.35 2.65
CA THR A 38 5.30 -0.10 2.27
C THR A 38 5.48 -0.38 0.78
N LEU A 39 6.00 0.60 0.03
CA LEU A 39 6.39 0.44 -1.37
C LEU A 39 7.83 -0.10 -1.42
N LEU A 40 8.00 -1.30 -1.96
CA LEU A 40 9.27 -1.97 -2.16
C LEU A 40 9.65 -1.89 -3.65
N LEU A 41 10.85 -1.39 -3.92
CA LEU A 41 11.39 -1.19 -5.27
C LEU A 41 12.79 -1.80 -5.34
N ASP A 42 13.03 -2.60 -6.38
CA ASP A 42 14.36 -3.13 -6.65
C ASP A 42 15.17 -2.13 -7.50
N PRO A 43 16.52 -2.09 -7.35
CA PRO A 43 17.36 -1.28 -8.21
C PRO A 43 17.22 -1.63 -9.70
N PRO A 44 17.36 -0.65 -10.61
CA PRO A 44 17.62 0.76 -10.32
C PRO A 44 16.35 1.45 -9.81
N LEU A 45 16.52 2.26 -8.77
CA LEU A 45 15.41 3.05 -8.24
C LEU A 45 15.03 4.14 -9.27
N PRO A 46 13.73 4.42 -9.46
CA PRO A 46 13.29 5.61 -10.17
C PRO A 46 13.79 6.88 -9.48
N ASP A 47 13.71 8.02 -10.17
CA ASP A 47 13.94 9.31 -9.52
C ASP A 47 12.94 9.58 -8.38
N ASP A 48 13.29 10.54 -7.52
CA ASP A 48 12.52 10.87 -6.33
C ASP A 48 11.10 11.33 -6.65
N ASP A 49 10.88 11.96 -7.80
CA ASP A 49 9.57 12.48 -8.20
C ASP A 49 8.65 11.38 -8.71
N ALA A 50 9.20 10.39 -9.42
CA ALA A 50 8.50 9.15 -9.76
C ALA A 50 8.11 8.40 -8.48
N ILE A 51 9.02 8.23 -7.52
CA ILE A 51 8.73 7.57 -6.24
C ILE A 51 7.63 8.33 -5.47
N ARG A 52 7.71 9.67 -5.41
CA ARG A 52 6.70 10.53 -4.79
C ARG A 52 5.34 10.33 -5.45
N THR A 53 5.29 10.28 -6.77
CA THR A 53 4.07 10.06 -7.55
C THR A 53 3.46 8.69 -7.27
N MET A 54 4.27 7.63 -7.22
CA MET A 54 3.82 6.28 -6.86
C MET A 54 3.21 6.25 -5.45
N ARG A 55 3.90 6.83 -4.46
CA ARG A 55 3.40 6.94 -3.08
C ARG A 55 2.09 7.71 -3.00
N LYS A 56 1.97 8.83 -3.74
CA LYS A 56 0.74 9.63 -3.79
C LYS A 56 -0.43 8.85 -4.37
N ARG A 57 -0.22 8.09 -5.45
CA ARG A 57 -1.26 7.24 -6.05
C ARG A 57 -1.73 6.15 -5.09
N LEU A 58 -0.81 5.49 -4.39
CA LEU A 58 -1.17 4.51 -3.34
C LEU A 58 -1.96 5.16 -2.21
N GLY A 59 -1.49 6.30 -1.70
CA GLY A 59 -2.19 7.03 -0.66
C GLY A 59 -3.63 7.37 -1.08
N TRP A 60 -3.83 7.83 -2.32
CA TRP A 60 -5.17 8.12 -2.83
C TRP A 60 -6.04 6.87 -3.00
N LEU A 61 -5.50 5.77 -3.54
CA LEU A 61 -6.22 4.51 -3.69
C LEU A 61 -6.66 3.93 -2.33
N ILE A 62 -5.73 3.89 -1.37
CA ILE A 62 -5.93 3.22 -0.08
C ILE A 62 -6.66 4.10 0.93
N ASN A 63 -6.31 5.38 1.06
CA ASN A 63 -6.95 6.27 2.04
C ASN A 63 -8.15 7.03 1.49
N GLY A 64 -8.21 7.24 0.17
CA GLY A 64 -9.29 7.96 -0.50
C GLY A 64 -10.35 7.01 -1.04
N GLN A 65 -10.03 6.31 -2.12
CA GLN A 65 -10.99 5.48 -2.86
C GLN A 65 -11.57 4.35 -2.02
N LEU A 66 -10.75 3.66 -1.22
CA LEU A 66 -11.24 2.60 -0.33
C LEU A 66 -12.27 3.15 0.67
N ARG A 67 -11.93 4.23 1.38
CA ARG A 67 -12.81 4.88 2.37
C ARG A 67 -14.11 5.39 1.73
N HIS A 68 -13.98 6.04 0.59
CA HIS A 68 -15.12 6.54 -0.17
C HIS A 68 -16.11 5.42 -0.54
N THR A 69 -15.62 4.23 -0.90
CA THR A 69 -16.47 3.08 -1.24
C THR A 69 -17.30 2.59 -0.05
N TYR A 70 -16.86 2.86 1.19
CA TYR A 70 -17.57 2.54 2.44
C TYR A 70 -18.28 3.76 3.04
N GLY A 71 -18.41 4.86 2.30
CA GLY A 71 -19.15 6.07 2.74
C GLY A 71 -18.42 6.93 3.79
N GLN A 72 -17.09 6.76 3.92
CA GLN A 72 -16.22 7.62 4.73
C GLN A 72 -15.63 8.78 3.93
#